data_AF-A0A225DTR9-F1
#
_entry.id   AF-A0A225DTR9-F1
#
_cell.length_a   1.000
_cell.length_b   1.000
_cell.length_c   1.000
_cell.angle_alpha   90.00
_cell.angle_beta   90.00
_cell.angle_gamma   90.00
#
_symmetry.space_group_name_H-M   'P 1'
#
loop_
_entity.id
_entity.type
_entity.pdbx_description
1 polymer ?
#
loop_
_entity_poly.entity_id
_entity_poly.type
_entity_poly.pdbx_seq_one_letter_code
_entity_poly.pdbx_strand_id
1 'polypeptide(L)'
;MDNLLTVAFEAHHAGKNHHRRYEVTVGRDLFDDWTVTIRYGRVGRGGQEKRYASPKPDEMRAVIRDRLGRRLSAPKRIGCPYRLAGFSTVPGFDAADWLPGEVMARFFAVACPAR
;
A
#
# COMPACT_ATOMS: atom_id res chain seq x y z
N MET A 1 18.62 -4.86 -4.39
CA MET A 1 17.60 -4.05 -3.70
C MET A 1 16.65 -5.06 -3.11
N ASP A 2 16.70 -5.16 -1.78
CA ASP A 2 16.03 -6.24 -1.08
C ASP A 2 14.72 -5.72 -0.52
N ASN A 3 13.62 -6.38 -0.89
CA ASN A 3 12.30 -6.04 -0.41
C ASN A 3 12.11 -6.67 0.96
N LEU A 4 12.02 -5.82 1.99
CA LEU A 4 11.87 -6.23 3.39
C LEU A 4 10.41 -6.41 3.77
N LEU A 5 9.53 -5.56 3.21
CA LEU A 5 8.09 -5.58 3.46
C LEU A 5 7.36 -5.28 2.16
N THR A 6 6.30 -6.02 1.87
CA THR A 6 5.34 -5.72 0.80
C THR A 6 3.93 -5.81 1.36
N VAL A 7 3.13 -4.79 1.10
CA VAL A 7 1.70 -4.79 1.38
C VAL A 7 0.94 -4.40 0.12
N ALA A 8 -0.05 -5.21 -0.26
CA ALA A 8 -0.85 -5.05 -1.46
C ALA A 8 -2.33 -4.93 -1.09
N PHE A 9 -3.02 -4.06 -1.82
CA PHE A 9 -4.43 -3.78 -1.67
C PHE A 9 -5.14 -3.80 -3.01
N GLU A 10 -6.39 -4.23 -2.98
CA GLU A 10 -7.26 -4.24 -4.14
C GLU A 10 -8.61 -3.57 -3.84
N ALA A 11 -9.15 -2.89 -4.84
CA ALA A 11 -10.47 -2.28 -4.79
C ALA A 11 -11.28 -2.79 -5.98
N HIS A 12 -12.42 -3.40 -5.66
CA HIS A 12 -13.32 -4.02 -6.64
C HIS A 12 -14.74 -3.46 -6.52
N HIS A 13 -15.27 -2.97 -7.63
CA HIS A 13 -16.67 -2.59 -7.76
C HIS A 13 -17.20 -3.02 -9.13
N ALA A 14 -17.89 -4.17 -9.16
CA ALA A 14 -18.40 -4.78 -10.39
C ALA A 14 -19.33 -3.83 -11.16
N GLY A 15 -20.29 -3.19 -10.48
CA GLY A 15 -21.25 -2.27 -11.12
C GLY A 15 -20.64 -1.00 -11.74
N LYS A 16 -19.35 -0.71 -11.50
CA LYS A 16 -18.63 0.45 -12.07
C LYS A 16 -17.40 0.02 -12.88
N ASN A 17 -17.20 -1.29 -13.08
CA ASN A 17 -15.99 -1.87 -13.68
C ASN A 17 -14.69 -1.29 -13.08
N HIS A 18 -14.67 -1.07 -11.77
CA HIS A 18 -13.50 -0.58 -11.06
C HIS A 18 -12.74 -1.76 -10.45
N HIS A 19 -11.62 -2.09 -11.06
CA HIS A 19 -10.67 -3.09 -10.55
C HIS A 19 -9.32 -2.39 -10.44
N ARG A 20 -8.88 -2.08 -9.22
CA ARG A 20 -7.63 -1.35 -8.98
C ARG A 20 -6.75 -2.10 -8.00
N ARG A 21 -5.44 -2.08 -8.27
CA ARG A 21 -4.40 -2.60 -7.38
C ARG A 21 -3.54 -1.45 -6.88
N TYR A 22 -3.11 -1.55 -5.62
CA TYR A 22 -2.20 -0.63 -4.96
C TYR A 22 -1.22 -1.43 -4.11
N GLU A 23 0.07 -1.25 -4.31
CA GLU A 23 1.11 -2.01 -3.63
C GLU A 23 2.17 -1.05 -3.11
N VAL A 24 2.62 -1.30 -1.89
CA VAL A 24 3.70 -0.58 -1.22
C VAL A 24 4.76 -1.60 -0.84
N THR A 25 5.98 -1.34 -1.26
CA THR A 25 7.15 -2.18 -0.96
C THR A 25 8.20 -1.32 -0.26
N VAL A 26 8.69 -1.80 0.87
CA VAL A 26 9.81 -1.21 1.61
C VAL A 26 11.04 -2.08 1.40
N GLY A 27 12.19 -1.47 1.18
CA GLY A 27 13.45 -2.19 1.02
C GLY A 27 14.68 -1.35 1.34
N ARG A 28 15.85 -1.93 1.10
CA ARG A 28 17.15 -1.24 1.15
C ARG A 28 17.82 -1.27 -0.22
N ASP A 29 18.46 -0.17 -0.59
CA ASP A 29 19.28 -0.10 -1.79
C ASP A 29 20.76 -0.47 -1.49
N LEU A 30 21.63 -0.29 -2.50
CA LEU A 30 23.05 -0.63 -2.38
C LEU A 30 23.86 0.36 -1.54
N PHE A 31 23.32 1.56 -1.27
CA PHE A 31 23.94 2.57 -0.44
C PHE A 31 23.43 2.52 1.00
N ASP A 32 22.64 1.50 1.32
CA ASP A 32 21.99 1.35 2.61
C ASP A 32 21.06 2.55 2.89
N ASP A 33 20.36 3.03 1.85
CA ASP A 33 19.23 3.93 1.98
C ASP A 33 17.92 3.15 2.05
N TRP A 34 16.95 3.66 2.81
CA TRP A 34 15.60 3.12 2.84
C TRP A 34 14.88 3.47 1.56
N THR A 35 14.21 2.50 0.97
CA THR A 35 13.45 2.69 -0.26
C THR A 35 11.99 2.31 -0.09
N VAL A 36 11.12 3.12 -0.68
CA VAL A 36 9.68 2.87 -0.75
C VAL A 36 9.25 2.91 -2.21
N THR A 37 8.78 1.77 -2.70
CA THR A 37 8.19 1.65 -4.04
C THR A 37 6.68 1.55 -3.92
N ILE A 38 5.97 2.34 -4.72
CA ILE A 38 4.52 2.35 -4.78
C ILE A 38 4.10 2.00 -6.19
N ARG A 39 3.40 0.88 -6.35
CA ARG A 39 2.80 0.47 -7.63
C ARG A 39 1.29 0.62 -7.57
N TYR A 40 0.70 1.15 -8.62
CA TYR A 40 -0.75 1.32 -8.67
C TYR A 40 -1.29 1.31 -10.09
N GLY A 41 -2.50 0.78 -10.27
CA GLY A 41 -3.08 0.69 -11.60
C GLY A 41 -4.42 0.01 -11.63
N ARG A 42 -4.94 -0.19 -12.85
CA ARG A 42 -6.05 -1.11 -13.08
C ARG A 42 -5.51 -2.53 -13.12
N VAL A 43 -6.24 -3.48 -12.54
CA VAL A 43 -5.90 -4.91 -12.61
C VAL A 43 -5.87 -5.33 -14.09
N GLY A 44 -4.82 -6.05 -14.49
CA GLY A 44 -4.63 -6.53 -15.87
C GLY A 44 -4.05 -5.50 -16.87
N ARG A 45 -3.59 -4.32 -16.42
CA ARG A 45 -2.86 -3.35 -17.27
C ARG A 45 -1.52 -2.98 -16.64
N GLY A 46 -0.58 -2.51 -17.48
CA GLY A 46 0.67 -1.89 -17.02
C GLY A 46 0.35 -0.75 -16.06
N GLY A 47 0.70 -0.94 -14.79
CA GLY A 47 0.49 0.04 -13.73
C GLY A 47 1.44 1.23 -13.84
N GLN A 48 1.31 2.14 -12.90
CA GLN A 48 2.24 3.23 -12.63
C GLN A 48 3.09 2.85 -11.42
N GLU A 49 4.32 3.34 -11.39
CA GLU A 49 5.24 3.14 -10.29
C GLU A 49 5.83 4.48 -9.82
N LYS A 50 5.99 4.64 -8.52
CA LYS A 50 6.75 5.73 -7.90
C LYS A 50 7.74 5.15 -6.91
N ARG A 51 8.98 5.64 -6.94
CA ARG A 51 10.04 5.24 -6.02
C ARG A 51 10.49 6.43 -5.19
N TYR A 52 10.79 6.17 -3.93
CA TYR A 52 11.33 7.11 -2.96
C TYR A 52 12.54 6.45 -2.30
N ALA A 53 13.57 7.22 -2.01
CA ALA A 53 14.75 6.78 -1.29
C ALA A 53 15.16 7.87 -0.29
N SER A 54 15.60 7.46 0.90
CA SER A 54 16.21 8.34 1.89
C SER A 54 17.04 7.53 2.88
N PRO A 55 18.15 8.06 3.39
CA PRO A 55 18.86 7.46 4.53
C PRO A 55 18.01 7.46 5.81
N LYS A 56 16.98 8.33 5.90
CA LYS A 56 16.17 8.48 7.11
C LYS A 56 14.89 7.63 7.04
N PRO A 57 14.72 6.64 7.94
CA PRO A 57 13.51 5.80 7.95
C PRO A 57 12.23 6.60 8.17
N ASP A 58 12.27 7.65 9.00
CA ASP A 58 11.09 8.47 9.33
C ASP A 58 10.52 9.20 8.10
N GLU A 59 11.38 9.65 7.18
CA GLU A 59 10.94 10.27 5.93
C GLU A 59 10.18 9.25 5.07
N MET A 60 10.63 8.00 5.04
CA MET A 60 9.98 6.91 4.30
C MET A 60 8.67 6.47 4.95
N ARG A 61 8.60 6.40 6.29
CA ARG A 61 7.36 6.13 7.02
C ARG A 61 6.32 7.22 6.80
N ALA A 62 6.74 8.49 6.77
CA ALA A 62 5.86 9.61 6.46
C ALA A 62 5.28 9.50 5.04
N VAL A 63 6.10 9.09 4.05
CA VAL A 63 5.64 8.80 2.69
C VAL A 63 4.58 7.69 2.71
N ILE A 64 4.83 6.57 3.40
CA ILE A 64 3.87 5.46 3.50
C ILE A 64 2.56 5.94 4.12
N ARG A 65 2.62 6.69 5.23
CA ARG A 65 1.45 7.23 5.93
C ARG A 65 0.61 8.15 5.05
N ASP A 66 1.22 9.14 4.40
CA ASP A 66 0.51 10.05 3.48
C ASP A 66 -0.17 9.26 2.35
N ARG A 67 0.56 8.30 1.76
CA ARG A 67 0.11 7.60 0.56
C ARG A 67 -1.03 6.63 0.86
N LEU A 68 -0.94 5.89 1.97
CA LEU A 68 -2.03 5.03 2.45
C LEU A 68 -3.23 5.85 2.94
N GLY A 69 -3.01 6.97 3.64
CA GLY A 69 -4.08 7.87 4.08
C GLY A 69 -4.94 8.37 2.92
N ARG A 70 -4.32 8.73 1.78
CA ARG A 70 -5.03 9.11 0.54
C ARG A 70 -5.85 7.99 -0.09
N ARG A 71 -5.68 6.73 0.33
CA ARG A 71 -6.48 5.57 -0.14
C ARG A 71 -7.69 5.33 0.75
N LEU A 72 -7.71 5.84 1.98
CA LEU A 72 -8.90 5.82 2.84
C LEU A 72 -10.06 6.65 2.24
N SER A 73 -9.78 7.67 1.43
CA SER A 73 -10.80 8.44 0.70
C SER A 73 -11.30 7.78 -0.59
N ALA A 74 -10.81 6.57 -0.92
CA ALA A 74 -11.21 5.85 -2.13
C ALA A 74 -12.73 5.59 -2.22
N PRO A 75 -13.48 5.24 -1.16
CA PRO A 75 -14.93 5.09 -1.24
C PRO A 75 -15.62 6.33 -1.81
N LYS A 76 -15.20 7.54 -1.40
CA LYS A 76 -15.73 8.80 -1.93
C LYS A 76 -15.30 9.06 -3.38
N ARG A 77 -14.06 8.68 -3.75
CA ARG A 77 -13.45 9.02 -5.06
C ARG A 77 -13.76 8.02 -6.19
N ILE A 78 -13.85 6.73 -5.87
CA ILE A 78 -14.03 5.64 -6.85
C ILE A 78 -15.19 4.70 -6.49
N GLY A 79 -15.93 4.98 -5.40
CA GLY A 79 -17.12 4.23 -5.00
C GLY A 79 -16.86 2.95 -4.22
N CYS A 80 -15.61 2.56 -3.98
CA CYS A 80 -15.27 1.36 -3.22
C CYS A 80 -14.00 1.55 -2.36
N PRO A 81 -13.92 0.89 -1.19
CA PRO A 81 -12.71 0.85 -0.37
C PRO A 81 -11.64 -0.04 -1.03
N TYR A 82 -10.38 0.21 -0.68
CA TYR A 82 -9.32 -0.78 -0.84
C TYR A 82 -9.41 -1.81 0.28
N ARG A 83 -9.04 -3.05 0.01
CA ARG A 83 -8.94 -4.16 0.96
C ARG A 83 -7.57 -4.78 0.86
N LEU A 84 -7.07 -5.34 1.96
CA LEU A 84 -5.80 -6.07 1.95
C LEU A 84 -5.92 -7.29 1.01
N ALA A 85 -4.99 -7.40 0.08
CA ALA A 85 -4.90 -8.48 -0.91
C ALA A 85 -3.62 -9.31 -0.75
N GLY A 86 -2.58 -8.73 -0.15
CA GLY A 86 -1.34 -9.45 0.12
C GLY A 86 -0.50 -8.73 1.17
N PHE A 87 0.24 -9.50 1.94
CA PHE A 87 1.19 -9.02 2.93
C PHE A 87 2.34 -10.02 3.00
N SER A 88 3.57 -9.52 2.94
CA SER A 88 4.78 -10.33 3.04
C SER A 88 5.86 -9.51 3.72
N THR A 89 6.59 -10.12 4.64
CA THR A 89 7.72 -9.50 5.33
C THR A 89 8.85 -10.51 5.46
N VAL A 90 10.10 -10.05 5.45
CA VAL A 90 11.23 -10.90 5.79
C VAL A 90 11.25 -11.18 7.30
N PRO A 91 11.75 -12.34 7.75
CA PRO A 91 11.91 -12.63 9.17
C PRO A 91 12.75 -11.57 9.89
N GLY A 92 12.33 -11.17 11.09
CA GLY A 92 13.05 -10.17 11.91
C GLY A 92 12.81 -8.70 11.53
N PHE A 93 12.05 -8.41 10.47
CA PHE A 93 11.67 -7.05 10.13
C PHE A 93 10.38 -6.63 10.86
N ASP A 94 10.43 -5.52 11.60
CA ASP A 94 9.27 -4.98 12.31
C ASP A 94 8.34 -4.23 11.35
N ALA A 95 7.38 -4.95 10.76
CA ALA A 95 6.40 -4.35 9.86
C ALA A 95 5.44 -3.36 10.56
N ALA A 96 5.21 -3.51 11.86
CA ALA A 96 4.27 -2.66 12.61
C ALA A 96 4.81 -1.23 12.78
N ASP A 97 6.13 -1.09 12.85
CA ASP A 97 6.82 0.20 12.90
C ASP A 97 6.73 0.99 11.57
N TRP A 98 6.53 0.28 10.46
CA TRP A 98 6.45 0.87 9.12
C TRP A 98 5.01 1.12 8.64
N LEU A 99 4.06 0.32 9.11
CA LEU A 99 2.67 0.41 8.69
C LEU A 99 1.81 1.10 9.76
N PRO A 100 1.21 2.25 9.47
CA PRO A 100 0.39 2.96 10.46
C PRO A 100 -0.83 2.11 10.87
N GLY A 101 -0.81 1.56 12.08
CA GLY A 101 -1.81 0.60 12.57
C GLY A 101 -3.25 1.10 12.47
N GLU A 102 -3.50 2.37 12.81
CA GLU A 102 -4.81 3.01 12.70
C GLU A 102 -5.34 3.05 11.25
N VAL A 103 -4.44 3.23 10.28
CA VAL A 103 -4.76 3.28 8.85
C VAL A 103 -4.97 1.86 8.32
N MET A 104 -4.13 0.91 8.74
CA MET A 104 -4.28 -0.51 8.41
C MET A 104 -5.62 -1.06 8.89
N ALA A 105 -6.02 -0.76 10.13
CA ALA A 105 -7.32 -1.14 10.69
C ALA A 105 -8.49 -0.75 9.79
N ARG A 106 -8.41 0.40 9.11
CA ARG A 106 -9.47 0.89 8.22
C ARG A 106 -9.58 0.10 6.92
N PHE A 107 -8.53 -0.57 6.46
CA PHE A 107 -8.63 -1.47 5.29
C PHE A 107 -9.21 -2.84 5.66
N PHE A 108 -9.15 -3.24 6.93
CA PHE A 108 -9.80 -4.46 7.44
C PHE A 108 -11.28 -4.25 7.78
N ALA A 109 -11.64 -3.06 8.27
CA ALA A 109 -12.99 -2.77 8.76
C ALA A 109 -14.08 -2.69 7.67
N VAL A 110 -13.71 -2.55 6.38
CA VAL A 110 -14.72 -2.39 5.32
C VAL A 110 -15.12 -3.75 4.72
N ALA A 111 -15.81 -4.53 5.54
CA ALA A 111 -16.72 -5.56 5.04
C ALA A 111 -17.72 -4.90 4.09
N CYS A 112 -17.97 -5.54 2.94
CA CYS A 112 -19.05 -5.14 2.06
C CYS A 112 -20.36 -5.21 2.86
N PRO A 113 -21.28 -4.23 2.79
CA PRO A 113 -22.65 -4.55 3.13
C PRO A 113 -23.05 -5.73 2.24
N ALA A 114 -23.57 -6.77 2.89
CA ALA A 114 -24.08 -7.95 2.22
C ALA A 114 -25.07 -7.53 1.14
N ARG A 115 -24.98 -8.22 0.02
CA ARG A 115 -25.84 -8.08 -1.15
C ARG A 115 -27.29 -8.37 -0.80
#